data_AF-A0A2A2MZJ5-F1
#
_entry.id   AF-A0A2A2MZJ5-F1
#
_cell.length_a   1.000
_cell.length_b   1.000
_cell.length_c   1.000
_cell.angle_alpha   90.00
_cell.angle_beta   90.00
_cell.angle_gamma   90.00
#
_symmetry.space_group_name_H-M   'P 1'
#
loop_
_entity.id
_entity.type
_entity.pdbx_description
1 polymer ?
#
loop_
_entity_poly.entity_id
_entity_poly.type
_entity_poly.pdbx_seq_one_letter_code
_entity_poly.pdbx_strand_id
1 'polypeptide(L)'
;MEISTSAASTAMKVGVQVVSNHTRPVLEIYHQVYNRFGPETEHETDIGQGEKTKFKHRKQEIFVQFTLLNLGAERAENIKLTINGDLRREWPKESYPPIFHNVYPQIAPGQVIYLFKFTNNDLLKWEYDGPRGKPVGMKNENLIIKIEYDPPNGFINNLLRLPWKLLGKRRYIDTYEFFPSMVEGDLPPAEYA
;
A
#
# COMPACT_ATOMS: atom_id res chain seq x y z
N MET A 1 20.48 0.27 19.06
CA MET A 1 19.24 -0.31 19.60
C MET A 1 18.49 -0.90 18.41
N GLU A 2 18.80 -2.15 18.11
CA GLU A 2 18.10 -2.95 17.09
C GLU A 2 16.95 -3.63 17.80
N ILE A 3 15.70 -3.43 17.38
CA ILE A 3 14.53 -4.31 17.52
C ILE A 3 13.31 -3.48 17.06
N SER A 4 12.94 -3.63 15.79
CA SER A 4 11.62 -3.33 15.20
C SER A 4 11.50 -3.92 13.79
N THR A 5 12.63 -4.28 13.19
CA THR A 5 12.71 -5.18 12.04
C THR A 5 12.10 -6.58 12.30
N SER A 6 11.86 -6.98 13.56
CA SER A 6 11.39 -8.34 13.86
C SER A 6 9.93 -8.58 13.50
N ALA A 7 9.00 -7.66 13.78
CA ALA A 7 7.57 -7.92 13.52
C ALA A 7 7.25 -7.90 12.02
N ALA A 8 7.72 -6.87 11.31
CA ALA A 8 7.59 -6.80 9.85
C ALA A 8 8.34 -7.95 9.15
N SER A 9 9.57 -8.29 9.59
CA SER A 9 10.27 -9.44 9.02
C SER A 9 9.68 -10.77 9.42
N THR A 10 9.00 -10.90 10.56
CA THR A 10 8.33 -12.15 10.96
C THR A 10 7.07 -12.36 10.15
N ALA A 11 6.24 -11.34 9.94
CA ALA A 11 5.09 -11.40 9.03
C ALA A 11 5.55 -11.70 7.59
N MET A 12 6.62 -11.05 7.11
CA MET A 12 7.21 -11.36 5.81
C MET A 12 7.83 -12.77 5.76
N LYS A 13 8.45 -13.26 6.84
CA LYS A 13 8.99 -14.64 6.93
C LYS A 13 7.89 -15.70 6.90
N VAL A 14 6.78 -15.46 7.61
CA VAL A 14 5.58 -16.30 7.53
C VAL A 14 5.04 -16.27 6.09
N GLY A 15 4.98 -15.09 5.46
CA GLY A 15 4.67 -14.95 4.04
C GLY A 15 5.60 -15.76 3.11
N VAL A 16 6.92 -15.72 3.35
CA VAL A 16 7.93 -16.50 2.60
C VAL A 16 7.73 -18.01 2.77
N GLN A 17 7.36 -18.48 3.97
CA GLN A 17 7.10 -19.89 4.20
C GLN A 17 5.82 -20.36 3.50
N VAL A 18 4.77 -19.52 3.49
CA VAL A 18 3.53 -19.75 2.72
C VAL A 18 3.82 -19.78 1.22
N VAL A 19 4.78 -18.98 0.71
CA VAL A 19 5.17 -18.95 -0.71
C VAL A 19 5.53 -20.34 -1.24
N SER A 20 6.11 -21.20 -0.40
CA SER A 20 6.59 -22.53 -0.80
C SER A 20 5.47 -23.57 -1.05
N ASN A 21 4.26 -23.38 -0.53
CA ASN A 21 3.19 -24.38 -0.60
C ASN A 21 2.29 -24.24 -1.85
N HIS A 22 2.32 -23.10 -2.52
CA HIS A 22 1.46 -22.85 -3.68
C HIS A 22 2.18 -23.18 -4.99
N THR A 23 1.74 -24.23 -5.70
CA THR A 23 2.32 -24.63 -7.00
C THR A 23 1.98 -23.72 -8.18
N ARG A 24 1.17 -22.68 -7.96
CA ARG A 24 0.70 -21.71 -8.97
C ARG A 24 1.06 -20.30 -8.53
N PRO A 25 1.11 -19.29 -9.42
CA PRO A 25 1.23 -17.91 -9.00
C PRO A 25 0.03 -17.51 -8.15
N VAL A 26 0.29 -16.79 -7.05
CA VAL A 26 -0.75 -16.25 -6.16
C VAL A 26 -0.35 -14.82 -5.85
N LEU A 27 -1.07 -13.85 -6.41
CA LEU A 27 -0.84 -12.44 -6.14
C LEU A 27 -1.81 -11.95 -5.09
N GLU A 28 -1.28 -11.38 -4.01
CA GLU A 28 -2.07 -10.82 -2.91
C GLU A 28 -1.64 -9.39 -2.60
N ILE A 29 -2.61 -8.56 -2.20
CA ILE A 29 -2.35 -7.21 -1.72
C ILE A 29 -2.39 -7.18 -0.21
N TYR A 30 -1.34 -6.62 0.36
CA TYR A 30 -1.22 -6.33 1.78
C TYR A 30 -1.26 -4.83 2.00
N HIS A 31 -1.89 -4.42 3.10
CA HIS A 31 -1.78 -3.08 3.61
C HIS A 31 -1.12 -3.11 4.99
N GLN A 32 -0.34 -2.09 5.29
CA GLN A 32 0.31 -1.94 6.59
C GLN A 32 0.25 -0.50 7.06
N VAL A 33 -0.14 -0.32 8.32
CA VAL A 33 -0.09 0.98 9.00
C VAL A 33 1.33 1.23 9.48
N TYR A 34 1.87 2.39 9.14
CA TYR A 34 3.17 2.86 9.59
C TYR A 34 2.99 4.10 10.46
N ASN A 35 3.78 4.15 11.53
CA ASN A 35 3.89 5.30 12.42
C ASN A 35 5.39 5.59 12.58
N ARG A 36 5.89 6.61 11.88
CA ARG A 36 7.34 6.92 11.80
C ARG A 36 7.63 8.34 12.23
N PHE A 37 8.77 8.56 12.87
CA PHE A 37 9.30 9.91 13.04
C PHE A 37 10.27 10.26 11.92
N GLY A 38 10.12 11.47 11.37
CA GLY A 38 11.11 12.09 10.52
C GLY A 38 12.37 12.49 11.31
N PRO A 39 13.40 12.99 10.60
CA PRO A 39 14.62 13.47 11.24
C PRO A 39 14.35 14.63 12.21
N GLU A 40 15.20 14.79 13.22
CA GLU A 40 15.17 15.97 14.10
C GLU A 40 15.46 17.24 13.29
N THR A 41 14.58 18.23 13.45
CA THR A 41 14.83 19.59 12.97
C THR A 41 14.95 20.53 14.16
N GLU A 42 15.98 21.37 14.14
CA GLU A 42 16.15 22.46 15.10
C GLU A 42 15.59 23.75 14.51
N HIS A 43 14.74 24.41 15.30
CA HIS A 43 14.21 25.73 14.96
C HIS A 43 14.66 26.71 16.03
N GLU A 44 15.16 27.86 15.58
CA GLU A 44 15.38 29.02 16.44
C GLU A 44 14.15 29.92 16.36
N THR A 45 13.58 30.29 17.50
CA THR A 45 12.55 31.33 17.56
C THR A 45 12.94 32.36 18.61
N ASP A 46 12.80 33.63 18.24
CA ASP A 46 12.95 34.75 19.14
C ASP A 46 11.61 34.96 19.84
N ILE A 47 11.60 34.76 21.16
CA ILE A 47 10.39 34.89 21.99
C ILE A 47 10.15 36.35 22.39
N GLY A 48 10.88 37.29 21.76
CA GLY A 48 10.70 38.72 21.97
C GLY A 48 11.44 39.20 23.22
N GLN A 49 12.76 39.01 23.24
CA GLN A 49 13.67 39.69 24.19
C GLN A 49 15.16 39.62 23.75
N GLY A 50 15.44 39.22 22.51
CA GLY A 50 16.81 39.00 22.03
C GLY A 50 17.42 37.65 22.46
N GLU A 51 16.70 36.88 23.29
CA GLU A 51 17.02 35.49 23.58
C GLU A 51 16.44 34.57 22.49
N LYS A 52 17.34 33.93 21.75
CA LYS A 52 16.97 32.88 20.79
C LYS A 52 16.81 31.56 21.53
N THR A 53 15.61 31.02 21.52
CA THR A 53 15.37 29.68 22.07
C THR A 53 15.44 28.65 20.94
N LYS A 54 16.25 27.61 21.15
CA LYS A 54 16.32 26.45 20.28
C LYS A 54 15.33 25.41 20.76
N PHE A 55 14.41 24.99 19.89
CA PHE A 55 13.58 23.82 20.14
C PHE A 55 13.80 22.77 19.05
N LYS A 56 13.84 21.52 19.50
CA LYS A 56 13.93 20.35 18.64
C LYS A 56 12.52 19.86 18.35
N HIS A 57 12.24 19.60 17.08
CA HIS A 57 10.98 19.04 16.64
C HIS A 57 11.24 17.79 15.78
N ARG A 58 10.38 16.78 15.92
CA ARG A 58 10.32 15.62 15.00
C ARG A 58 8.92 15.54 14.44
N LYS A 59 8.81 15.53 13.12
CA LYS A 59 7.53 15.35 12.46
C LYS A 59 7.14 13.87 12.51
N GLN A 60 5.98 13.57 13.08
CA GLN A 60 5.40 12.22 13.02
C GLN A 60 4.67 12.04 11.69
N GLU A 61 4.90 10.92 11.02
CA GLU A 61 4.26 10.52 9.77
C GLU A 61 3.52 9.21 9.96
N ILE A 62 2.19 9.29 9.88
CA ILE A 62 1.29 8.14 9.92
C ILE A 62 0.72 7.93 8.52
N PHE A 63 0.88 6.72 8.00
CA PHE A 63 0.40 6.37 6.67
C PHE A 63 0.09 4.88 6.54
N VAL A 64 -0.81 4.54 5.63
CA VAL A 64 -1.11 3.17 5.22
C VAL A 64 -0.44 2.91 3.89
N GLN A 65 0.41 1.90 3.83
CA GLN A 65 1.11 1.50 2.61
C GLN A 65 0.51 0.22 2.05
N PHE A 66 0.31 0.18 0.73
CA PHE A 66 -0.19 -0.98 -0.01
C PHE A 66 0.95 -1.60 -0.82
N THR A 67 1.07 -2.93 -0.71
CA THR A 67 2.08 -3.72 -1.42
C THR A 67 1.43 -4.93 -2.07
N LEU A 68 1.85 -5.23 -3.30
CA LEU A 68 1.50 -6.46 -4.01
C LEU A 68 2.62 -7.48 -3.79
N LEU A 69 2.27 -8.71 -3.43
CA LEU A 69 3.21 -9.80 -3.20
C LEU A 69 2.81 -11.03 -4.02
N ASN A 70 3.78 -11.67 -4.64
CA ASN A 70 3.58 -13.01 -5.18
C ASN A 70 3.92 -14.08 -4.14
N LEU A 71 2.88 -14.70 -3.59
CA LEU A 71 2.93 -15.86 -2.68
C LEU A 71 2.91 -17.21 -3.41
N GLY A 72 2.95 -17.21 -4.74
CA GLY A 72 3.07 -18.45 -5.50
C GLY A 72 4.52 -18.91 -5.63
N ALA A 73 4.73 -20.22 -5.77
CA ALA A 73 6.02 -20.79 -6.14
C ALA A 73 6.38 -20.54 -7.62
N GLU A 74 5.43 -20.05 -8.43
CA GLU A 74 5.62 -19.66 -9.82
C GLU A 74 5.51 -18.14 -10.01
N ARG A 75 6.17 -17.62 -11.04
CA ARG A 75 6.04 -16.21 -11.42
C ARG A 75 4.65 -15.92 -11.99
N ALA A 76 4.08 -14.77 -11.68
CA ALA A 76 2.92 -14.25 -12.39
C ALA A 76 3.38 -13.49 -13.64
N GLU A 77 2.61 -13.54 -14.73
CA GLU A 77 2.86 -12.81 -15.98
C GLU A 77 1.64 -11.94 -16.37
N ASN A 78 1.88 -10.90 -17.18
CA ASN A 78 0.86 -10.00 -17.74
C ASN A 78 -0.10 -9.40 -16.71
N ILE A 79 0.40 -8.95 -15.56
CA ILE A 79 -0.41 -8.46 -14.44
C ILE A 79 -1.05 -7.12 -14.81
N LYS A 80 -2.38 -7.03 -14.70
CA LYS A 80 -3.12 -5.77 -14.80
C LYS A 80 -3.77 -5.47 -13.46
N LEU A 81 -3.51 -4.28 -12.96
CA LEU A 81 -4.15 -3.75 -11.77
C LEU A 81 -5.20 -2.72 -12.19
N THR A 82 -6.37 -2.78 -11.56
CA THR A 82 -7.43 -1.78 -11.73
C THR A 82 -7.85 -1.29 -10.37
N ILE A 83 -7.94 0.02 -10.19
CA ILE A 83 -8.52 0.64 -8.99
C ILE A 83 -9.95 1.05 -9.29
N ASN A 84 -10.85 0.69 -8.39
CA ASN A 84 -12.24 1.12 -8.34
C ASN A 84 -12.58 1.58 -6.91
N GLY A 85 -13.79 2.11 -6.73
CA GLY A 85 -14.29 2.61 -5.46
C GLY A 85 -14.29 4.14 -5.38
N ASP A 86 -14.90 4.65 -4.32
CA ASP A 86 -15.13 6.07 -4.11
C ASP A 86 -14.04 6.72 -3.24
N LEU A 87 -13.17 5.91 -2.63
CA LEU A 87 -12.08 6.43 -1.79
C LEU A 87 -11.02 7.11 -2.67
N ARG A 88 -10.91 8.43 -2.51
CA ARG A 88 -9.97 9.28 -3.25
C ARG A 88 -8.90 9.86 -2.34
N ARG A 89 -7.69 9.98 -2.90
CA ARG A 89 -6.58 10.74 -2.32
C ARG A 89 -6.89 12.23 -2.39
N GLU A 90 -6.38 12.97 -1.41
CA GLU A 90 -6.50 14.41 -1.35
C GLU A 90 -5.52 15.08 -2.33
N TRP A 91 -5.83 16.33 -2.68
CA TRP A 91 -4.95 17.16 -3.49
C TRP A 91 -3.55 17.27 -2.86
N PRO A 92 -2.45 17.18 -3.63
CA PRO A 92 -2.35 17.09 -5.09
C PRO A 92 -2.13 15.66 -5.63
N LYS A 93 -2.54 14.63 -4.89
CA LYS A 93 -2.21 13.21 -5.18
C LYS A 93 -3.39 12.42 -5.71
N GLU A 94 -4.32 13.05 -6.40
CA GLU A 94 -5.54 12.42 -6.89
C GLU A 94 -5.25 11.28 -7.88
N SER A 95 -4.22 11.43 -8.72
CA SER A 95 -3.86 10.47 -9.78
C SER A 95 -3.04 9.29 -9.26
N TYR A 96 -3.47 8.07 -9.59
CA TYR A 96 -2.82 6.84 -9.13
C TYR A 96 -1.51 6.58 -9.89
N PRO A 97 -0.55 5.86 -9.29
CA PRO A 97 0.72 5.60 -9.96
C PRO A 97 0.53 4.84 -11.29
N PRO A 98 1.48 4.97 -12.24
CA PRO A 98 1.36 4.36 -13.57
C PRO A 98 1.15 2.84 -13.60
N ILE A 99 1.46 2.13 -12.50
CA ILE A 99 1.26 0.68 -12.37
C ILE A 99 -0.22 0.26 -12.52
N PHE A 100 -1.17 1.16 -12.25
CA PHE A 100 -2.61 0.92 -12.45
C PHE A 100 -3.10 1.23 -13.87
N HIS A 101 -2.25 1.80 -14.71
CA HIS A 101 -2.57 2.18 -16.08
C HIS A 101 -1.90 1.26 -17.11
N ASN A 102 -0.91 0.47 -16.68
CA ASN A 102 -0.09 -0.37 -17.54
C ASN A 102 -0.19 -1.85 -17.15
N VAL A 103 0.20 -2.73 -18.08
CA VAL A 103 0.38 -4.15 -17.79
C VAL A 103 1.80 -4.37 -17.29
N TYR A 104 1.95 -4.89 -16.08
CA TYR A 104 3.23 -5.28 -15.51
C TYR A 104 3.63 -6.66 -16.06
N PRO A 105 4.84 -6.81 -16.63
CA PRO A 105 5.16 -7.99 -17.43
C PRO A 105 5.26 -9.27 -16.61
N GLN A 106 5.92 -9.22 -15.46
CA GLN A 106 6.12 -10.41 -14.62
C GLN A 106 6.41 -10.06 -13.16
N ILE A 107 5.96 -10.87 -12.20
CA ILE A 107 6.31 -10.79 -10.78
C ILE A 107 6.86 -12.14 -10.33
N ALA A 108 8.11 -12.18 -9.89
CA ALA A 108 8.75 -13.42 -9.43
C ALA A 108 8.17 -13.91 -8.09
N PRO A 109 8.26 -15.22 -7.76
CA PRO A 109 7.94 -15.74 -6.43
C PRO A 109 8.61 -14.93 -5.32
N GLY A 110 7.86 -14.57 -4.28
CA GLY A 110 8.35 -13.79 -3.13
C GLY A 110 8.66 -12.32 -3.42
N GLN A 111 8.50 -11.85 -4.67
CA GLN A 111 8.74 -10.46 -5.01
C GLN A 111 7.63 -9.57 -4.44
N VAL A 112 8.03 -8.51 -3.73
CA VAL A 112 7.16 -7.46 -3.20
C VAL A 112 7.25 -6.23 -4.09
N ILE A 113 6.09 -5.68 -4.48
CA ILE A 113 5.97 -4.44 -5.25
C ILE A 113 5.20 -3.42 -4.43
N TYR A 114 5.80 -2.26 -4.21
CA TYR A 114 5.09 -1.11 -3.65
C TYR A 114 4.06 -0.58 -4.65
N LEU A 115 2.81 -0.43 -4.22
CA LEU A 115 1.73 0.11 -5.06
C LEU A 115 1.59 1.61 -4.83
N PHE A 116 1.17 2.00 -3.62
CA PHE A 116 1.02 3.40 -3.21
C PHE A 116 0.82 3.46 -1.68
N LYS A 117 0.67 4.68 -1.15
CA LYS A 117 0.30 4.91 0.24
C LYS A 117 -0.82 5.94 0.37
N PHE A 118 -1.66 5.75 1.38
CA PHE A 118 -2.56 6.77 1.90
C PHE A 118 -1.92 7.41 3.13
N THR A 119 -1.87 8.73 3.16
CA THR A 119 -1.54 9.49 4.37
C THR A 119 -2.77 9.61 5.27
N ASN A 120 -2.57 9.98 6.54
CA ASN A 120 -3.70 10.22 7.44
C ASN A 120 -4.74 11.20 6.83
N ASN A 121 -4.27 12.27 6.18
CA ASN A 121 -5.15 13.25 5.54
C ASN A 121 -6.02 12.64 4.43
N ASP A 122 -5.52 11.64 3.72
CA ASP A 122 -6.27 10.99 2.63
C ASP A 122 -7.45 10.15 3.16
N LEU A 123 -7.37 9.69 4.40
CA LEU A 123 -8.37 8.82 5.02
C LEU A 123 -9.44 9.62 5.77
N LEU A 124 -9.18 10.89 6.10
CA LEU A 124 -10.10 11.73 6.87
C LEU A 124 -11.07 12.50 5.96
N LYS A 125 -12.29 12.72 6.46
CA LYS A 125 -13.26 13.67 5.91
C LYS A 125 -12.93 15.06 6.41
N TRP A 126 -12.87 16.02 5.48
CA TRP A 126 -12.55 17.41 5.76
C TRP A 126 -13.77 18.30 5.50
N GLU A 127 -14.13 19.12 6.49
CA GLU A 127 -15.00 20.27 6.29
C GLU A 127 -14.15 21.52 6.13
N TYR A 128 -14.46 22.32 5.12
CA TYR A 128 -13.73 23.54 4.80
C TYR A 128 -14.59 24.77 5.09
N ASP A 129 -14.08 25.67 5.92
CA ASP A 129 -14.58 27.03 6.11
C ASP A 129 -13.58 28.01 5.50
N GLY A 130 -13.81 28.37 4.22
CA GLY A 130 -12.87 29.12 3.41
C GLY A 130 -11.52 28.37 3.27
N PRO A 131 -10.38 28.99 3.61
CA PRO A 131 -9.06 28.34 3.51
C PRO A 131 -8.74 27.38 4.67
N ARG A 132 -9.64 27.22 5.66
CA ARG A 132 -9.40 26.39 6.85
C ARG A 132 -10.16 25.08 6.74
N GLY A 133 -9.42 23.97 6.66
CA GLY A 133 -9.97 22.62 6.74
C GLY A 133 -9.92 22.07 8.17
N LYS A 134 -11.01 21.47 8.64
CA LYS A 134 -11.06 20.71 9.90
C LYS A 134 -11.43 19.25 9.60
N PRO A 135 -10.74 18.25 10.19
CA PRO A 135 -11.14 16.86 10.07
C PRO A 135 -12.40 16.61 10.94
N VAL A 136 -13.41 15.98 10.35
CA VAL A 136 -14.71 15.72 10.99
C VAL A 136 -14.90 14.24 11.34
N GLY A 137 -14.12 13.37 10.70
CA GLY A 137 -14.13 11.93 10.95
C GLY A 137 -13.40 11.17 9.86
N MET A 138 -13.55 9.84 9.87
CA MET A 138 -12.99 8.97 8.85
C MET A 138 -13.88 8.92 7.60
N LYS A 139 -13.27 8.73 6.43
CA LYS A 139 -13.95 8.40 5.17
C LYS A 139 -14.67 7.06 5.28
N ASN A 140 -15.87 6.98 4.74
CA ASN A 140 -16.66 5.73 4.74
C ASN A 140 -16.60 5.02 3.38
N GLU A 141 -15.98 5.67 2.40
CA GLU A 141 -15.78 5.17 1.06
C GLU A 141 -14.77 4.03 1.05
N ASN A 142 -14.95 3.07 0.15
CA ASN A 142 -14.03 1.95 -0.01
C ASN A 142 -13.10 2.16 -1.21
N LEU A 143 -12.00 1.42 -1.17
CA LEU A 143 -11.08 1.24 -2.28
C LEU A 143 -11.11 -0.23 -2.67
N ILE A 144 -11.24 -0.50 -3.97
CA ILE A 144 -11.20 -1.85 -4.50
C ILE A 144 -10.05 -1.94 -5.50
N ILE A 145 -9.10 -2.84 -5.26
CA ILE A 145 -8.03 -3.14 -6.19
C ILE A 145 -8.30 -4.51 -6.80
N LYS A 146 -8.56 -4.52 -8.11
CA LYS A 146 -8.71 -5.75 -8.89
C LYS A 146 -7.38 -6.11 -9.54
N ILE A 147 -6.96 -7.35 -9.37
CA ILE A 147 -5.74 -7.94 -9.92
C ILE A 147 -6.16 -8.96 -10.96
N GLU A 148 -5.67 -8.81 -12.18
CA GLU A 148 -5.85 -9.82 -13.22
C GLU A 148 -4.48 -10.26 -13.71
N TYR A 149 -4.21 -11.56 -13.70
CA TYR A 149 -2.89 -12.10 -14.04
C TYR A 149 -2.96 -13.52 -14.55
N ASP A 150 -1.80 -14.02 -14.91
CA ASP A 150 -1.66 -15.09 -15.87
C ASP A 150 -0.44 -15.95 -15.44
N PRO A 151 -0.51 -17.29 -15.58
CA PRO A 151 0.61 -18.17 -15.22
C PRO A 151 1.77 -18.07 -16.21
N PRO A 152 2.95 -18.59 -15.86
CA PRO A 152 4.07 -18.60 -16.80
C PRO A 152 3.73 -19.45 -18.03
N ASN A 153 4.28 -19.04 -19.17
CA ASN A 153 4.15 -19.77 -20.42
C ASN A 153 4.76 -21.18 -20.30
N GLY A 154 3.92 -22.21 -20.39
CA GLY A 154 4.31 -23.61 -20.45
C GLY A 154 3.34 -24.39 -21.34
N PHE A 155 3.74 -25.57 -21.83
CA PHE A 155 2.93 -26.36 -22.78
C PHE A 155 1.49 -26.60 -22.28
N ILE A 156 1.35 -27.04 -21.03
CA ILE A 156 0.03 -27.27 -20.40
C ILE A 156 -0.71 -25.95 -20.17
N ASN A 157 -0.02 -24.91 -19.72
CA ASN A 157 -0.62 -23.59 -19.46
C ASN A 157 -1.10 -22.90 -20.75
N ASN A 158 -0.42 -23.10 -21.88
CA ASN A 158 -0.85 -22.62 -23.18
C ASN A 158 -2.11 -23.32 -23.66
N LEU A 159 -2.21 -24.64 -23.44
CA LEU A 159 -3.42 -25.40 -23.75
C LEU A 159 -4.61 -24.92 -22.90
N LEU A 160 -4.40 -24.75 -21.60
CA LEU A 160 -5.44 -24.29 -20.66
C LEU A 160 -5.80 -22.80 -20.84
N ARG A 161 -4.96 -22.00 -21.51
CA ARG A 161 -5.20 -20.57 -21.78
C ARG A 161 -6.04 -20.30 -23.02
N LEU A 162 -6.14 -21.24 -23.96
CA LEU A 162 -6.87 -21.06 -25.22
C LEU A 162 -8.30 -20.48 -25.06
N PRO A 163 -9.18 -21.02 -24.20
CA PRO A 163 -10.53 -20.47 -24.05
C PRO A 163 -10.53 -19.05 -23.48
N TRP A 164 -9.60 -18.74 -22.57
CA TRP A 164 -9.49 -17.43 -21.93
C TRP A 164 -8.91 -16.37 -22.87
N LYS A 165 -7.92 -16.75 -23.69
CA LYS A 165 -7.33 -15.91 -24.72
C LYS A 165 -8.36 -15.52 -25.78
N LEU A 166 -9.22 -16.45 -26.17
CA LEU A 166 -10.34 -16.18 -27.09
C LEU A 166 -11.36 -15.19 -26.52
N LEU A 167 -11.56 -15.21 -25.19
CA LEU A 167 -12.43 -14.26 -24.49
C LEU A 167 -11.72 -12.95 -24.09
N GLY A 168 -10.44 -12.78 -24.42
CA GLY A 168 -9.65 -11.62 -24.02
C GLY A 168 -9.47 -11.48 -22.50
N LYS A 169 -9.68 -12.54 -21.74
CA LYS A 169 -9.61 -12.57 -20.27
C LYS A 169 -8.29 -13.18 -19.80
N ARG A 170 -7.79 -12.70 -18.67
CA ARG A 170 -6.68 -13.35 -17.95
C ARG A 170 -7.18 -14.52 -17.13
N ARG A 171 -6.30 -15.48 -16.85
CA ARG A 171 -6.69 -16.74 -16.21
C ARG A 171 -7.07 -16.57 -14.74
N TYR A 172 -6.37 -15.70 -14.01
CA TYR A 172 -6.61 -15.46 -12.59
C TYR A 172 -7.10 -14.05 -12.36
N ILE A 173 -8.06 -13.93 -11.46
CA ILE A 173 -8.65 -12.66 -11.03
C ILE A 173 -8.75 -12.71 -9.52
N ASP A 174 -8.25 -11.67 -8.87
CA ASP A 174 -8.41 -11.46 -7.44
C ASP A 174 -8.85 -10.02 -7.16
N THR A 175 -9.53 -9.81 -6.05
CA THR A 175 -10.06 -8.52 -5.65
C THR A 175 -9.73 -8.27 -4.19
N TYR A 176 -9.08 -7.14 -3.94
CA TYR A 176 -8.76 -6.67 -2.61
C TYR A 176 -9.62 -5.44 -2.28
N GLU A 177 -10.31 -5.47 -1.14
CA GLU A 177 -11.14 -4.38 -0.66
C GLU A 177 -10.55 -3.77 0.60
N PHE A 178 -10.49 -2.44 0.63
CA PHE A 178 -9.99 -1.66 1.75
C PHE A 178 -11.03 -0.63 2.19
N PHE A 179 -11.22 -0.54 3.50
CA PHE A 179 -12.06 0.46 4.15
C PHE A 179 -11.21 1.25 5.14
N PRO A 180 -11.30 2.59 5.18
CA PRO A 180 -10.55 3.40 6.15
C PRO A 180 -10.79 3.01 7.62
N SER A 181 -11.97 2.48 7.94
CA SER A 181 -12.29 1.97 9.28
C SER A 181 -11.44 0.77 9.71
N MET A 182 -10.80 0.04 8.78
CA MET A 182 -9.89 -1.07 9.11
C MET A 182 -8.62 -0.61 9.83
N VAL A 183 -8.28 0.67 9.71
CA VAL A 183 -7.09 1.28 10.33
C VAL A 183 -7.47 2.35 11.36
N GLU A 184 -8.75 2.43 11.70
CA GLU A 184 -9.27 3.31 12.75
C GLU A 184 -9.03 2.66 14.12
N GLY A 185 -8.32 3.35 15.01
CA GLY A 185 -8.01 2.85 16.35
C GLY A 185 -6.58 3.14 16.79
N ASP A 186 -6.05 2.28 17.65
CA ASP A 186 -4.69 2.41 18.19
C ASP A 186 -3.63 2.27 17.09
N LEU A 187 -2.77 3.27 17.01
CA LEU A 187 -1.66 3.28 16.07
C LEU A 187 -0.58 2.29 16.52
N PRO A 188 0.13 1.65 15.57
CA PRO A 188 1.30 0.88 15.93
C PRO A 188 2.32 1.76 16.67
N PRO A 189 3.16 1.18 17.54
CA PRO A 189 4.18 1.93 18.25
C PRO A 189 5.05 2.67 17.24
N ALA A 190 5.44 3.89 17.58
CA ALA A 190 6.23 4.70 16.68
C ALA A 190 7.58 4.02 16.42
N GLU A 191 7.88 3.77 15.15
CA GLU A 191 9.20 3.34 14.72
C GLU A 191 10.19 4.45 15.09
N TYR A 192 11.24 4.08 15.85
CA TYR A 192 12.30 4.97 16.35
C TYR A 192 11.91 5.92 17.50
N ALA A 193 11.09 5.43 18.45
CA ALA A 193 10.99 6.02 19.79
C ALA A 193 12.23 5.70 20.64
#